data_AF-A0A7K3WTI4-F1
#
_entry.id   AF-A0A7K3WTI4-F1
#
_cell.length_a   1.000
_cell.length_b   1.000
_cell.length_c   1.000
_cell.angle_alpha   90.00
_cell.angle_beta   90.00
_cell.angle_gamma   90.00
#
_symmetry.space_group_name_H-M   'P 1'
#
loop_
_entity.id
_entity.type
_entity.pdbx_description
1 polymer ?
#
loop_
_entity_poly.entity_id
_entity_poly.type
_entity_poly.pdbx_seq_one_letter_code
_entity_poly.pdbx_strand_id
1 'polypeptide(L)'
;MKKSQFPLFFLAYLAIMAFLSACNEQDKDSANADQIKIDAFSKPQPMVGLFVLSLEKAHNAAEYRKHENVRFEVTTDFGEMEKVHAIITMSTTQKDVKIENDDGTYLVYEESTTSLQEDSIMHNFERFKHFAWAHFFSLPKRLRNEYVRVENFEGSSLLGDESFRVRRIRLVPRPGHDDLFEWYVVYADRSTGLLRYAGYGLPSEIYESKNALSHSVEYSDYDLVEGIPIAQRWTFWEWNTETGLGKKLGESRLKNISFPEVAEDYYK
;
A
#
# COMPACT_ATOMS: atom_id res chain seq x y z
N MET A 1 75.19 25.92 15.63
CA MET A 1 75.57 24.62 15.07
C MET A 1 74.68 24.32 13.86
N LYS A 2 75.29 24.01 12.69
CA LYS A 2 74.70 23.58 11.38
C LYS A 2 73.66 24.55 10.76
N LYS A 3 73.90 25.42 9.77
CA LYS A 3 74.45 25.33 8.39
C LYS A 3 73.76 24.30 7.47
N SER A 4 72.96 24.78 6.51
CA SER A 4 73.00 24.50 5.04
C SER A 4 71.81 25.24 4.38
N GLN A 5 71.92 26.27 3.52
CA GLN A 5 72.38 26.28 2.11
C GLN A 5 71.57 25.30 1.22
N PHE A 6 70.94 25.62 0.07
CA PHE A 6 71.07 26.71 -0.93
C PHE A 6 69.81 26.67 -1.87
N PRO A 7 69.43 27.75 -2.59
CA PRO A 7 68.34 27.78 -3.59
C PRO A 7 68.83 27.76 -5.05
N LEU A 8 68.04 27.24 -6.00
CA LEU A 8 68.20 27.39 -7.47
C LEU A 8 66.79 27.20 -8.08
N PHE A 9 66.06 28.20 -8.58
CA PHE A 9 66.20 28.96 -9.84
C PHE A 9 66.44 28.13 -11.11
N PHE A 10 65.36 27.91 -11.87
CA PHE A 10 65.29 27.77 -13.34
C PHE A 10 63.85 28.19 -13.72
N LEU A 11 63.58 29.41 -14.21
CA LEU A 11 63.57 29.84 -15.62
C LEU A 11 62.92 28.82 -16.57
N ALA A 12 62.08 29.14 -17.55
CA ALA A 12 61.33 30.32 -18.01
C ALA A 12 60.69 29.89 -19.36
N TYR A 13 59.46 30.33 -19.67
CA TYR A 13 58.83 30.64 -20.99
C TYR A 13 57.33 30.32 -20.91
N LEU A 14 56.34 31.23 -20.95
CA LEU A 14 56.06 32.42 -21.79
C LEU A 14 55.44 32.09 -23.15
N ALA A 15 54.19 32.58 -23.33
CA ALA A 15 53.43 32.90 -24.56
C ALA A 15 51.95 32.46 -24.38
N ILE A 16 51.04 33.33 -23.92
CA ILE A 16 50.29 34.34 -24.69
C ILE A 16 49.52 33.74 -25.87
N MET A 17 48.19 33.71 -25.79
CA MET A 17 47.26 34.30 -26.78
C MET A 17 45.81 33.96 -26.41
N ALA A 18 45.05 34.99 -26.04
CA ALA A 18 43.60 34.97 -26.06
C ALA A 18 43.13 35.07 -27.52
N PHE A 19 42.11 34.30 -27.93
CA PHE A 19 41.17 34.74 -28.95
C PHE A 19 39.82 34.04 -28.78
N LEU A 20 38.79 34.87 -28.71
CA LEU A 20 37.37 34.54 -28.79
C LEU A 20 37.01 34.03 -30.19
N SER A 21 36.07 33.08 -30.28
CA SER A 21 35.13 32.86 -31.39
C SER A 21 34.06 31.89 -30.85
N ALA A 22 32.82 32.31 -30.59
CA ALA A 22 31.75 32.64 -31.54
C ALA A 22 31.37 31.43 -32.44
N CYS A 23 30.10 31.03 -32.30
CA CYS A 23 29.43 29.85 -32.84
C CYS A 23 29.55 29.61 -34.36
N ASN A 24 29.38 28.35 -34.77
CA ASN A 24 28.46 28.05 -35.87
C ASN A 24 27.84 26.63 -35.77
N GLU A 25 26.53 26.65 -35.50
CA GLU A 25 25.41 25.84 -36.00
C GLU A 25 25.68 24.58 -36.85
N GLN A 26 25.10 23.45 -36.44
CA GLN A 26 24.44 22.53 -37.37
C GLN A 26 23.35 21.69 -36.68
N ASP A 27 22.10 21.96 -37.05
CA ASP A 27 20.90 21.18 -36.74
C ASP A 27 20.98 19.75 -37.30
N LYS A 28 20.51 18.79 -36.49
CA LYS A 28 19.86 17.56 -36.97
C LYS A 28 18.70 17.20 -36.06
N ASP A 29 17.52 17.32 -36.64
CA ASP A 29 16.22 16.87 -36.16
C ASP A 29 16.13 15.37 -35.83
N SER A 30 15.13 15.08 -35.00
CA SER A 30 14.41 13.80 -34.80
C SER A 30 14.95 12.82 -33.76
N ALA A 31 14.37 12.88 -32.55
CA ALA A 31 13.30 11.95 -32.17
C ALA A 31 12.76 12.33 -30.78
N ASN A 32 11.53 12.85 -30.77
CA ASN A 32 10.72 13.03 -29.58
C ASN A 32 10.28 11.65 -29.09
N ALA A 33 10.85 11.20 -27.97
CA ALA A 33 10.27 10.13 -27.16
C ALA A 33 9.84 10.79 -25.86
N ASP A 34 8.52 10.80 -25.63
CA ASP A 34 7.88 11.32 -24.43
C ASP A 34 8.66 10.89 -23.18
N GLN A 35 9.25 11.87 -22.52
CA GLN A 35 9.76 11.72 -21.18
C GLN A 35 8.56 11.49 -20.27
N ILE A 36 8.29 10.21 -19.98
CA ILE A 36 7.49 9.80 -18.84
C ILE A 36 8.00 10.61 -17.64
N LYS A 37 7.13 11.43 -17.03
CA LYS A 37 7.41 12.14 -15.79
C LYS A 37 7.61 11.12 -14.67
N ILE A 38 8.83 10.59 -14.57
CA ILE A 38 9.33 9.84 -13.42
C ILE A 38 9.67 10.85 -12.32
N ASP A 39 8.65 11.51 -11.75
CA ASP A 39 8.84 12.49 -10.67
C ASP A 39 8.23 12.05 -9.34
N ALA A 40 7.49 10.93 -9.31
CA ALA A 40 7.00 10.32 -8.08
C ALA A 40 8.03 9.41 -7.37
N PHE A 41 9.20 9.14 -7.99
CA PHE A 41 10.25 8.28 -7.45
C PHE A 41 11.55 9.03 -7.09
N SER A 42 11.62 10.35 -7.31
CA SER A 42 12.84 11.15 -7.19
C SER A 42 13.09 11.71 -5.78
N LYS A 43 12.13 11.59 -4.86
CA LYS A 43 12.35 11.88 -3.44
C LYS A 43 12.96 10.66 -2.76
N PRO A 44 13.99 10.79 -1.91
CA PRO A 44 14.49 9.68 -1.11
C PRO A 44 13.35 9.19 -0.21
N GLN A 45 12.69 8.11 -0.66
CA GLN A 45 11.65 7.45 0.12
C GLN A 45 12.34 6.93 1.40
N PRO A 46 11.76 7.17 2.60
CA PRO A 46 12.29 6.59 3.83
C PRO A 46 12.23 5.08 3.65
N MET A 47 13.40 4.46 3.44
CA MET A 47 13.61 3.05 3.11
C MET A 47 12.32 2.25 3.13
N VAL A 48 11.61 2.16 2.00
CA VAL A 48 10.58 1.13 1.82
C VAL A 48 11.33 -0.17 2.07
N GLY A 49 11.15 -0.72 3.26
CA GLY A 49 12.05 -1.74 3.78
C GLY A 49 12.04 -2.96 2.86
N LEU A 50 13.15 -3.70 2.82
CA LEU A 50 13.24 -5.00 2.14
C LEU A 50 12.06 -5.92 2.46
N PHE A 51 11.44 -5.74 3.64
CA PHE A 51 10.19 -6.38 4.03
C PHE A 51 9.03 -6.11 3.05
N VAL A 52 8.67 -4.85 2.82
CA VAL A 52 7.55 -4.49 1.93
C VAL A 52 7.83 -4.93 0.50
N LEU A 53 9.08 -4.75 0.03
CA LEU A 53 9.49 -5.23 -1.29
C LEU A 53 9.32 -6.74 -1.43
N SER A 54 9.69 -7.51 -0.40
CA SER A 54 9.54 -8.97 -0.40
C SER A 54 8.07 -9.38 -0.34
N LEU A 55 7.26 -8.68 0.47
CA LEU A 55 5.83 -8.94 0.60
C LEU A 55 5.09 -8.68 -0.71
N GLU A 56 5.29 -7.51 -1.31
CA GLU A 56 4.66 -7.16 -2.60
C GLU A 56 5.12 -8.10 -3.72
N LYS A 57 6.40 -8.50 -3.72
CA LYS A 57 6.92 -9.49 -4.68
C LYS A 57 6.22 -10.84 -4.51
N ALA A 58 6.02 -11.31 -3.28
CA ALA A 58 5.34 -12.57 -3.02
C ALA A 58 3.87 -12.56 -3.48
N HIS A 59 3.20 -11.41 -3.45
CA HIS A 59 1.83 -11.24 -3.95
C HIS A 59 1.74 -10.80 -5.40
N ASN A 60 2.86 -10.87 -6.12
CA ASN A 60 2.94 -10.45 -7.51
C ASN A 60 2.32 -9.06 -7.79
N ALA A 61 2.60 -8.10 -6.90
CA ALA A 61 2.01 -6.77 -6.96
C ALA A 61 2.34 -6.01 -8.27
N ALA A 62 3.41 -6.42 -8.96
CA ALA A 62 3.76 -5.88 -10.27
C ALA A 62 2.73 -6.28 -11.34
N GLU A 63 2.33 -7.55 -11.42
CA GLU A 63 1.27 -7.99 -12.34
C GLU A 63 -0.08 -7.41 -11.93
N TYR A 64 -0.40 -7.39 -10.63
CA TYR A 64 -1.64 -6.77 -10.12
C TYR A 64 -1.82 -5.33 -10.60
N ARG A 65 -0.74 -4.53 -10.60
CA ARG A 65 -0.76 -3.12 -11.03
C ARG A 65 -0.81 -2.92 -12.55
N LYS A 66 -0.77 -3.97 -13.36
CA LYS A 66 -1.00 -3.87 -14.81
C LYS A 66 -2.47 -3.82 -15.17
N HIS A 67 -3.34 -4.27 -14.27
CA HIS A 67 -4.78 -4.18 -14.44
C HIS A 67 -5.29 -2.85 -13.89
N GLU A 68 -6.27 -2.27 -14.55
CA GLU A 68 -6.91 -1.03 -14.09
C GLU A 68 -7.85 -1.30 -12.91
N ASN A 69 -8.65 -2.37 -13.00
CA ASN A 69 -9.66 -2.71 -12.00
C ASN A 69 -9.57 -4.17 -11.58
N VAL A 70 -10.11 -4.44 -10.40
CA VAL A 70 -10.38 -5.78 -9.90
C VAL A 70 -11.82 -5.87 -9.43
N ARG A 71 -12.48 -6.98 -9.74
CA ARG A 71 -13.83 -7.29 -9.32
C ARG A 71 -13.85 -8.61 -8.55
N PHE A 72 -14.58 -8.68 -7.46
CA PHE A 72 -14.81 -9.91 -6.71
C PHE A 72 -16.12 -9.87 -5.94
N GLU A 73 -16.68 -11.04 -5.69
CA GLU A 73 -17.76 -11.24 -4.73
C GLU A 73 -17.17 -11.47 -3.35
N VAL A 74 -17.79 -10.91 -2.33
CA VAL A 74 -17.47 -11.16 -0.93
C VAL A 74 -18.73 -11.58 -0.18
N THR A 75 -18.64 -12.70 0.53
CA THR A 75 -19.66 -13.11 1.51
C THR A 75 -19.04 -13.07 2.89
N THR A 76 -19.60 -12.28 3.80
CA THR A 76 -19.07 -12.07 5.15
C THR A 76 -20.07 -12.48 6.22
N ASP A 77 -19.58 -13.24 7.19
CA ASP A 77 -20.27 -13.61 8.42
C ASP A 77 -19.40 -13.16 9.60
N PHE A 78 -19.81 -12.13 10.33
CA PHE A 78 -19.00 -11.50 11.37
C PHE A 78 -19.83 -11.19 12.62
N GLY A 79 -19.52 -11.88 13.70
CA GLY A 79 -20.17 -11.72 15.00
C GLY A 79 -21.66 -11.98 14.92
N GLU A 80 -22.45 -11.05 15.47
CA GLU A 80 -23.92 -11.08 15.42
C GLU A 80 -24.47 -10.19 14.29
N MET A 81 -23.62 -9.70 13.39
CA MET A 81 -24.07 -8.90 12.26
C MET A 81 -24.78 -9.77 11.23
N GLU A 82 -25.71 -9.16 10.50
CA GLU A 82 -26.34 -9.81 9.36
C GLU A 82 -25.26 -10.25 8.35
N LYS A 83 -25.45 -11.44 7.80
CA LYS A 83 -24.57 -11.97 6.77
C LYS A 83 -24.66 -11.09 5.54
N VAL A 84 -23.53 -10.53 5.13
CA VAL A 84 -23.47 -9.64 3.97
C VAL A 84 -22.97 -10.40 2.76
N HIS A 85 -23.61 -10.18 1.62
CA HIS A 85 -23.10 -10.52 0.30
C HIS A 85 -23.02 -9.24 -0.53
N ALA A 86 -21.86 -9.01 -1.15
CA ALA A 86 -21.63 -7.84 -1.99
C ALA A 86 -20.69 -8.16 -3.15
N ILE A 87 -20.85 -7.42 -4.24
CA ILE A 87 -19.89 -7.37 -5.35
C ILE A 87 -19.08 -6.10 -5.21
N ILE A 88 -17.75 -6.24 -5.15
CA ILE A 88 -16.83 -5.11 -5.09
C ILE A 88 -16.09 -5.02 -6.41
N THR A 89 -16.16 -3.86 -7.03
CA THR A 89 -15.32 -3.47 -8.16
C THR A 89 -14.50 -2.26 -7.75
N MET A 90 -13.17 -2.35 -7.80
CA MET A 90 -12.29 -1.23 -7.43
C MET A 90 -11.16 -1.05 -8.43
N SER A 91 -10.67 0.17 -8.56
CA SER A 91 -9.41 0.40 -9.25
C SER A 91 -8.27 -0.27 -8.47
N THR A 92 -7.26 -0.82 -9.14
CA THR A 92 -6.14 -1.51 -8.46
C THR A 92 -5.27 -0.55 -7.63
N THR A 93 -5.43 0.75 -7.87
CA THR A 93 -4.87 1.84 -7.04
C THR A 93 -5.73 2.17 -5.82
N GLN A 94 -6.95 1.62 -5.72
CA GLN A 94 -7.95 1.84 -4.68
C GLN A 94 -8.47 3.29 -4.60
N LYS A 95 -8.36 4.05 -5.70
CA LYS A 95 -8.90 5.41 -5.76
C LYS A 95 -10.41 5.41 -5.91
N ASP A 96 -10.93 4.37 -6.54
CA ASP A 96 -12.32 4.26 -6.91
C ASP A 96 -12.81 2.88 -6.49
N VAL A 97 -13.92 2.84 -5.77
CA VAL A 97 -14.49 1.61 -5.23
C VAL A 97 -16.01 1.70 -5.38
N LYS A 98 -16.60 0.68 -6.01
CA LYS A 98 -18.04 0.48 -6.07
C LYS A 98 -18.39 -0.83 -5.37
N ILE A 99 -19.37 -0.78 -4.50
CA ILE A 99 -19.85 -1.92 -3.71
C ILE A 99 -21.34 -2.07 -4.00
N GLU A 100 -21.72 -3.17 -4.62
CA GLU A 100 -23.10 -3.48 -5.02
C GLU A 100 -23.67 -4.56 -4.07
N ASN A 101 -24.79 -4.27 -3.43
CA ASN A 101 -25.49 -5.18 -2.53
C ASN A 101 -26.55 -6.02 -3.27
N ASP A 102 -27.03 -7.10 -2.65
CA ASP A 102 -28.05 -7.99 -3.22
C ASP A 102 -29.40 -7.32 -3.51
N ASP A 103 -29.73 -6.26 -2.78
CA ASP A 103 -30.96 -5.47 -2.98
C ASP A 103 -30.87 -4.48 -4.15
N GLY A 104 -29.74 -4.46 -4.86
CA GLY A 104 -29.47 -3.57 -5.98
C GLY A 104 -29.01 -2.17 -5.56
N THR A 105 -28.92 -1.88 -4.25
CA THR A 105 -28.28 -0.66 -3.76
C THR A 105 -26.78 -0.74 -3.96
N TYR A 106 -26.13 0.42 -4.10
CA TYR A 106 -24.69 0.48 -4.21
C TYR A 106 -24.10 1.68 -3.48
N LEU A 107 -22.85 1.53 -3.06
CA LEU A 107 -22.00 2.59 -2.53
C LEU A 107 -20.88 2.85 -3.52
N VAL A 108 -20.55 4.13 -3.72
CA VAL A 108 -19.39 4.54 -4.51
C VAL A 108 -18.50 5.42 -3.66
N TYR A 109 -17.20 5.16 -3.75
CA TYR A 109 -16.14 6.04 -3.31
C TYR A 109 -15.30 6.40 -4.52
N GLU A 110 -15.10 7.70 -4.74
CA GLU A 110 -14.21 8.25 -5.75
C GLU A 110 -13.29 9.25 -5.05
N GLU A 111 -11.96 9.06 -5.16
CA GLU A 111 -10.97 9.92 -4.49
C GLU A 111 -11.12 11.40 -4.89
N SER A 112 -11.64 11.68 -6.10
CA SER A 112 -11.78 13.04 -6.65
C SER A 112 -12.94 13.84 -6.00
N THR A 113 -13.97 13.17 -5.49
CA THR A 113 -15.19 13.80 -4.96
C THR A 113 -15.29 13.76 -3.44
N THR A 114 -14.55 12.86 -2.79
CA THR A 114 -14.66 12.54 -1.36
C THR A 114 -13.75 13.36 -0.45
N SER A 115 -12.99 14.32 -0.99
CA SER A 115 -12.13 15.23 -0.21
C SER A 115 -12.90 16.32 0.57
N LEU A 116 -14.24 16.29 0.56
CA LEU A 116 -15.10 17.21 1.31
C LEU A 116 -15.44 16.54 2.66
N GLN A 117 -14.94 17.10 3.76
CA GLN A 117 -15.12 16.60 5.14
C GLN A 117 -16.57 16.25 5.53
N GLU A 118 -17.56 16.85 4.87
CA GLU A 118 -18.99 16.66 5.18
C GLU A 118 -19.52 15.26 4.79
N ASP A 119 -18.84 14.55 3.87
CA ASP A 119 -19.18 13.19 3.41
C ASP A 119 -18.24 12.09 3.96
N SER A 120 -17.51 12.39 5.04
CA SER A 120 -16.49 11.53 5.62
C SER A 120 -16.98 10.09 5.86
N ILE A 121 -16.23 9.10 5.37
CA ILE A 121 -16.50 7.67 5.61
C ILE A 121 -16.43 7.36 7.11
N MET A 122 -15.63 8.14 7.85
CA MET A 122 -15.42 7.97 9.29
C MET A 122 -16.66 8.30 10.11
N HIS A 123 -17.55 9.15 9.59
CA HIS A 123 -18.81 9.50 10.26
C HIS A 123 -19.95 8.52 9.93
N ASN A 124 -19.73 7.53 9.06
CA ASN A 124 -20.69 6.50 8.72
C ASN A 124 -20.06 5.10 8.87
N PHE A 125 -20.25 4.49 10.04
CA PHE A 125 -19.70 3.17 10.36
C PHE A 125 -20.13 2.06 9.39
N GLU A 126 -21.33 2.16 8.80
CA GLU A 126 -21.75 1.22 7.76
C GLU A 126 -20.90 1.39 6.49
N ARG A 127 -20.68 2.62 6.02
CA ARG A 127 -19.75 2.87 4.89
C ARG A 127 -18.34 2.39 5.21
N PHE A 128 -17.86 2.67 6.42
CA PHE A 128 -16.56 2.20 6.91
C PHE A 128 -16.39 0.68 6.75
N LYS A 129 -17.36 -0.12 7.23
CA LYS A 129 -17.29 -1.59 7.16
C LYS A 129 -17.19 -2.10 5.73
N HIS A 130 -17.96 -1.53 4.81
CA HIS A 130 -17.97 -1.97 3.42
C HIS A 130 -16.63 -1.64 2.72
N PHE A 131 -16.07 -0.44 2.96
CA PHE A 131 -14.77 -0.07 2.37
C PHE A 131 -13.59 -0.83 2.98
N ALA A 132 -13.69 -1.29 4.24
CA ALA A 132 -12.65 -2.10 4.87
C ALA A 132 -12.29 -3.35 4.06
N TRP A 133 -13.26 -4.01 3.40
CA TRP A 133 -12.98 -5.16 2.52
C TRP A 133 -12.08 -4.80 1.32
N ALA A 134 -12.27 -3.62 0.73
CA ALA A 134 -11.41 -3.14 -0.34
C ALA A 134 -9.96 -2.90 0.16
N HIS A 135 -9.82 -2.41 1.40
CA HIS A 135 -8.51 -2.25 2.04
C HIS A 135 -7.85 -3.60 2.32
N PHE A 136 -8.56 -4.56 2.90
CA PHE A 136 -8.00 -5.88 3.20
C PHE A 136 -7.55 -6.60 1.93
N PHE A 137 -8.29 -6.48 0.84
CA PHE A 137 -7.92 -7.08 -0.45
C PHE A 137 -6.62 -6.50 -1.02
N SER A 138 -6.47 -5.17 -0.97
CA SER A 138 -5.35 -4.44 -1.57
C SER A 138 -4.10 -4.40 -0.69
N LEU A 139 -4.24 -4.59 0.63
CA LEU A 139 -3.17 -4.48 1.62
C LEU A 139 -1.84 -5.11 1.20
N PRO A 140 -1.76 -6.40 0.80
CA PRO A 140 -0.47 -7.00 0.47
C PRO A 140 0.22 -6.45 -0.80
N LYS A 141 -0.48 -5.65 -1.61
CA LYS A 141 0.00 -5.17 -2.93
C LYS A 141 0.24 -3.65 -3.00
N ARG A 142 -0.13 -2.89 -1.95
CA ARG A 142 -0.20 -1.41 -1.98
C ARG A 142 0.66 -0.70 -0.92
N LEU A 143 1.56 -1.42 -0.25
CA LEU A 143 2.34 -0.88 0.87
C LEU A 143 3.52 0.00 0.44
N ARG A 144 3.95 -0.06 -0.81
CA ARG A 144 5.00 0.79 -1.36
C ARG A 144 4.41 2.12 -1.85
N ASN A 145 4.28 3.08 -0.94
CA ASN A 145 3.87 4.45 -1.26
C ASN A 145 4.44 5.46 -0.24
N GLU A 146 4.35 6.76 -0.56
CA GLU A 146 4.96 7.84 0.25
C GLU A 146 4.29 8.05 1.63
N TYR A 147 3.11 7.48 1.83
CA TYR A 147 2.33 7.54 3.06
C TYR A 147 2.53 6.33 3.96
N VAL A 148 3.39 5.39 3.59
CA VAL A 148 3.70 4.22 4.43
C VAL A 148 5.03 4.42 5.16
N ARG A 149 5.05 4.10 6.45
CA ARG A 149 6.27 3.99 7.25
C ARG A 149 6.38 2.57 7.77
N VAL A 150 7.53 1.94 7.51
CA VAL A 150 7.84 0.59 7.98
C VAL A 150 8.67 0.70 9.25
N GLU A 151 8.16 0.14 10.33
CA GLU A 151 8.75 0.20 11.66
C GLU A 151 9.04 -1.22 12.16
N ASN A 152 10.03 -1.35 13.03
CA ASN A 152 10.23 -2.61 13.74
C ASN A 152 9.01 -2.87 14.64
N PHE A 153 8.65 -4.15 14.76
CA PHE A 153 7.63 -4.57 15.72
C PHE A 153 8.35 -5.22 16.90
N GLU A 154 8.11 -4.70 18.10
CA GLU A 154 8.76 -5.17 19.33
C GLU A 154 7.98 -6.30 20.02
N GLY A 155 6.75 -6.60 19.54
CA GLY A 155 5.96 -7.73 20.04
C GLY A 155 6.38 -9.08 19.45
N SER A 156 5.60 -10.11 19.78
CA SER A 156 5.90 -11.48 19.36
C SER A 156 5.85 -11.65 17.84
N SER A 157 6.87 -12.32 17.29
CA SER A 157 6.83 -12.85 15.92
C SER A 157 6.18 -14.23 15.81
N LEU A 158 5.75 -14.79 16.94
CA LEU A 158 5.00 -16.03 17.04
C LEU A 158 3.51 -15.72 17.19
N LEU A 159 2.68 -16.44 16.44
CA LEU A 159 1.24 -16.54 16.67
C LEU A 159 0.91 -18.03 16.80
N GLY A 160 0.51 -18.47 18.00
CA GLY A 160 0.50 -19.90 18.33
C GLY A 160 1.91 -20.50 18.24
N ASP A 161 2.03 -21.62 17.54
CA ASP A 161 3.31 -22.33 17.34
C ASP A 161 4.06 -21.92 16.05
N GLU A 162 3.50 -20.98 15.29
CA GLU A 162 4.05 -20.56 14.00
C GLU A 162 4.85 -19.26 14.12
N SER A 163 5.98 -19.17 13.40
CA SER A 163 6.84 -17.99 13.39
C SER A 163 6.78 -17.24 12.06
N PHE A 164 6.73 -15.92 12.13
CA PHE A 164 6.52 -15.04 10.98
C PHE A 164 7.65 -14.04 10.79
N ARG A 165 7.69 -13.41 9.62
CA ARG A 165 8.39 -12.13 9.43
C ARG A 165 7.40 -11.03 9.76
N VAL A 166 7.75 -10.16 10.70
CA VAL A 166 6.80 -9.18 11.25
C VAL A 166 7.33 -7.76 11.15
N ARG A 167 6.46 -6.83 10.74
CA ARG A 167 6.70 -5.39 10.77
C ARG A 167 5.44 -4.64 11.18
N ARG A 168 5.64 -3.51 11.86
CA ARG A 168 4.60 -2.51 12.02
C ARG A 168 4.62 -1.60 10.80
N ILE A 169 3.43 -1.28 10.31
CA ILE A 169 3.21 -0.37 9.20
C ILE A 169 2.38 0.77 9.76
N ARG A 170 2.92 1.98 9.74
CA ARG A 170 2.17 3.17 10.11
C ARG A 170 1.78 3.92 8.85
N LEU A 171 0.51 4.31 8.76
CA LEU A 171 -0.01 5.14 7.69
C LEU A 171 0.16 6.61 8.10
N VAL A 172 0.77 7.40 7.22
CA VAL A 172 0.94 8.84 7.40
C VAL A 172 -0.34 9.51 6.94
N PRO A 173 -1.06 10.24 7.81
CA PRO A 173 -2.30 10.89 7.45
C PRO A 173 -2.14 11.80 6.23
N ARG A 174 -3.09 11.70 5.31
CA ARG A 174 -3.18 12.58 4.14
C ARG A 174 -4.15 13.72 4.44
N PRO A 175 -3.74 15.00 4.30
CA PRO A 175 -4.67 16.11 4.45
C PRO A 175 -5.88 15.96 3.52
N GLY A 176 -7.09 16.00 4.08
CA GLY A 176 -8.33 15.90 3.32
C GLY A 176 -8.76 14.49 2.90
N HIS A 177 -8.13 13.44 3.43
CA HIS A 177 -8.57 12.06 3.20
C HIS A 177 -8.80 11.32 4.53
N ASP A 178 -9.82 10.48 4.52
CA ASP A 178 -10.08 9.53 5.60
C ASP A 178 -9.28 8.24 5.36
N ASP A 179 -8.25 8.01 6.18
CA ASP A 179 -7.59 6.72 6.23
C ASP A 179 -8.36 5.82 7.21
N LEU A 180 -8.95 4.72 6.71
CA LEU A 180 -9.75 3.80 7.56
C LEU A 180 -8.97 3.15 8.70
N PHE A 181 -7.65 3.15 8.62
CA PHE A 181 -6.77 2.51 9.58
C PHE A 181 -5.54 3.39 9.82
N GLU A 182 -5.08 3.50 11.06
CA GLU A 182 -3.86 4.26 11.38
C GLU A 182 -2.59 3.43 11.19
N TRP A 183 -2.67 2.14 11.49
CA TRP A 183 -1.53 1.25 11.46
C TRP A 183 -1.94 -0.21 11.26
N TYR A 184 -0.96 -1.00 10.83
CA TYR A 184 -1.02 -2.45 10.78
C TYR A 184 0.18 -3.09 11.49
N VAL A 185 0.00 -4.30 11.99
CA VAL A 185 1.08 -5.24 12.26
C VAL A 185 0.94 -6.40 11.30
N VAL A 186 1.89 -6.52 10.38
CA VAL A 186 1.82 -7.46 9.27
C VAL A 186 2.72 -8.66 9.54
N TYR A 187 2.11 -9.85 9.49
CA TYR A 187 2.75 -11.15 9.64
C TYR A 187 2.82 -11.82 8.27
N ALA A 188 4.02 -11.89 7.71
CA ALA A 188 4.27 -12.60 6.46
C ALA A 188 4.80 -14.01 6.75
N ASP A 189 4.25 -15.01 6.08
CA ASP A 189 4.72 -16.37 6.13
C ASP A 189 6.22 -16.44 5.74
N ARG A 190 6.99 -17.24 6.47
CA ARG A 190 8.45 -17.32 6.28
C ARG A 190 8.82 -18.08 5.02
N SER A 191 8.01 -19.04 4.61
CA SER A 191 8.32 -19.94 3.49
C SER A 191 7.94 -19.35 2.13
N THR A 192 6.73 -18.81 2.03
CA THR A 192 6.13 -18.26 0.81
C THR A 192 6.31 -16.76 0.70
N GLY A 193 6.43 -16.08 1.84
CA GLY A 193 6.39 -14.62 1.91
C GLY A 193 5.01 -14.00 1.73
N LEU A 194 3.96 -14.81 1.58
CA LEU A 194 2.58 -14.34 1.52
C LEU A 194 2.13 -13.77 2.86
N LEU A 195 1.17 -12.85 2.81
CA LEU A 195 0.58 -12.22 3.97
C LEU A 195 -0.26 -13.29 4.67
N ARG A 196 -0.01 -13.54 5.95
CA ARG A 196 -0.81 -14.48 6.72
C ARG A 196 -1.75 -13.78 7.67
N TYR A 197 -1.26 -12.77 8.40
CA TYR A 197 -2.10 -11.99 9.31
C TYR A 197 -1.80 -10.50 9.18
N ALA A 198 -2.81 -9.66 9.38
CA ALA A 198 -2.66 -8.24 9.61
C ALA A 198 -3.52 -7.81 10.80
N GLY A 199 -2.86 -7.52 11.93
CA GLY A 199 -3.49 -6.76 13.02
C GLY A 199 -3.66 -5.32 12.58
N TYR A 200 -4.78 -4.66 12.91
CA TYR A 200 -5.05 -3.30 12.48
C TYR A 200 -5.64 -2.44 13.60
N GLY A 201 -5.27 -1.16 13.59
CA GLY A 201 -5.82 -0.12 14.47
C GLY A 201 -6.73 0.83 13.72
N LEU A 202 -7.87 1.16 14.31
CA LEU A 202 -8.76 2.19 13.80
C LEU A 202 -8.19 3.59 14.13
N PRO A 203 -8.69 4.65 13.49
CA PRO A 203 -8.41 6.01 13.89
C PRO A 203 -9.02 6.39 15.23
N SER A 204 -8.27 7.17 16.01
CA SER A 204 -8.63 7.61 17.37
C SER A 204 -10.02 8.26 17.46
N GLU A 205 -10.48 8.89 16.39
CA GLU A 205 -11.77 9.59 16.27
C GLU A 205 -12.97 8.64 16.22
N ILE A 206 -12.76 7.37 15.84
CA ILE A 206 -13.77 6.31 15.94
C ILE A 206 -13.84 5.77 17.38
N TYR A 207 -12.89 6.12 18.27
CA TYR A 207 -12.83 5.62 19.65
C TYR A 207 -13.54 6.52 20.67
N GLU A 208 -14.69 6.05 21.17
CA GLU A 208 -15.23 6.51 22.47
C GLU A 208 -15.27 5.43 23.58
N SER A 209 -14.71 4.23 23.38
CA SER A 209 -14.71 3.21 24.45
C SER A 209 -13.36 2.52 24.67
N LYS A 210 -12.96 2.44 25.94
CA LYS A 210 -11.66 1.97 26.48
C LYS A 210 -11.39 0.45 26.34
N ASN A 211 -12.05 -0.25 25.42
CA ASN A 211 -11.77 -1.66 25.13
C ASN A 211 -11.31 -1.82 23.69
N ALA A 212 -10.15 -1.24 23.36
CA ALA A 212 -9.51 -1.34 22.06
C ALA A 212 -9.06 -2.79 21.77
N LEU A 213 -10.01 -3.67 21.47
CA LEU A 213 -9.73 -4.90 20.79
C LEU A 213 -9.29 -4.49 19.38
N SER A 214 -7.97 -4.41 19.18
CA SER A 214 -7.44 -4.43 17.83
C SER A 214 -7.90 -5.74 17.21
N HIS A 215 -8.27 -5.73 15.95
CA HIS A 215 -8.67 -6.96 15.26
C HIS A 215 -7.53 -7.39 14.35
N SER A 216 -7.52 -8.67 13.98
CA SER A 216 -6.64 -9.18 12.93
C SER A 216 -7.47 -9.83 11.84
N VAL A 217 -7.06 -9.60 10.60
CA VAL A 217 -7.50 -10.40 9.46
C VAL A 217 -6.43 -11.44 9.14
N GLU A 218 -6.83 -12.70 9.08
CA GLU A 218 -6.05 -13.81 8.57
C GLU A 218 -6.36 -14.01 7.09
N TYR A 219 -5.33 -14.24 6.28
CA TYR A 219 -5.43 -14.54 4.87
C TYR A 219 -5.08 -15.99 4.62
N SER A 220 -6.02 -16.74 4.05
CA SER A 220 -5.88 -18.18 3.81
C SER A 220 -6.53 -18.59 2.49
N ASP A 221 -6.33 -19.86 2.13
CA ASP A 221 -6.82 -20.44 0.88
C ASP A 221 -6.37 -19.60 -0.33
N TYR A 222 -5.06 -19.34 -0.45
CA TYR A 222 -4.51 -18.59 -1.58
C TYR A 222 -4.67 -19.37 -2.88
N ASP A 223 -5.22 -18.71 -3.88
CA ASP A 223 -5.32 -19.22 -5.25
C ASP A 223 -4.70 -18.22 -6.23
N LEU A 224 -4.26 -18.74 -7.39
CA LEU A 224 -3.74 -17.91 -8.47
C LEU A 224 -4.87 -17.45 -9.37
N VAL A 225 -5.04 -16.13 -9.47
CA VAL A 225 -5.94 -15.49 -10.45
C VAL A 225 -5.05 -14.70 -11.39
N GLU A 226 -4.98 -15.11 -12.65
CA GLU A 226 -4.08 -14.50 -13.65
C GLU A 226 -2.61 -14.42 -13.18
N GLY A 227 -2.16 -15.43 -12.41
CA GLY A 227 -0.80 -15.49 -11.86
C GLY A 227 -0.57 -14.60 -10.63
N ILE A 228 -1.62 -13.98 -10.08
CA ILE A 228 -1.57 -13.16 -8.87
C ILE A 228 -2.10 -14.01 -7.70
N PRO A 229 -1.32 -14.21 -6.63
CA PRO A 229 -1.81 -14.88 -5.42
C PRO A 229 -2.86 -14.04 -4.69
N ILE A 230 -4.06 -14.60 -4.53
CA ILE A 230 -5.17 -13.94 -3.84
C ILE A 230 -5.78 -14.91 -2.83
N ALA A 231 -5.89 -14.45 -1.57
CA ALA A 231 -6.55 -15.19 -0.52
C ALA A 231 -8.06 -15.26 -0.78
N GLN A 232 -8.59 -16.48 -0.87
CA GLN A 232 -10.02 -16.72 -1.08
C GLN A 232 -10.81 -16.71 0.24
N ARG A 233 -10.11 -16.70 1.38
CA ARG A 233 -10.71 -16.65 2.71
C ARG A 233 -10.01 -15.64 3.61
N TRP A 234 -10.83 -14.84 4.27
CA TRP A 234 -10.42 -14.00 5.38
C TRP A 234 -11.04 -14.53 6.68
N THR A 235 -10.25 -14.68 7.74
CA THR A 235 -10.77 -14.97 9.08
C THR A 235 -10.48 -13.79 9.98
N PHE A 236 -11.47 -13.30 10.72
CA PHE A 236 -11.30 -12.18 11.63
C PHE A 236 -11.13 -12.69 13.06
N TRP A 237 -10.21 -12.07 13.79
CA TRP A 237 -9.83 -12.45 15.13
C TRP A 237 -9.76 -11.22 16.02
N GLU A 238 -10.06 -11.36 17.30
CA GLU A 238 -9.52 -10.47 18.31
C GLU A 238 -7.99 -10.54 18.25
N TRP A 239 -7.33 -9.40 18.46
CA TRP A 239 -5.88 -9.35 18.41
C TRP A 239 -5.33 -8.29 19.36
N ASN A 240 -4.20 -8.58 20.00
CA ASN A 240 -3.42 -7.55 20.67
C ASN A 240 -1.93 -7.88 20.61
N THR A 241 -1.10 -6.89 20.94
CA THR A 241 0.35 -6.98 20.86
C THR A 241 0.97 -7.95 21.86
N GLU A 242 0.29 -8.26 22.96
CA GLU A 242 0.81 -9.09 24.05
C GLU A 242 0.52 -10.57 23.84
N THR A 243 -0.74 -10.92 23.53
CA THR A 243 -1.21 -12.31 23.44
C THR A 243 -1.39 -12.79 22.00
N GLY A 244 -1.30 -11.91 21.00
CA GLY A 244 -1.54 -12.26 19.60
C GLY A 244 -3.03 -12.48 19.30
N LEU A 245 -3.36 -13.56 18.59
CA LEU A 245 -4.73 -13.90 18.20
C LEU A 245 -5.57 -14.37 19.40
N GLY A 246 -6.77 -13.83 19.51
CA GLY A 246 -7.79 -14.19 20.51
C GLY A 246 -8.96 -14.95 19.89
N LYS A 247 -10.19 -14.58 20.27
CA LYS A 247 -11.40 -15.23 19.76
C LYS A 247 -11.61 -14.98 18.27
N LYS A 248 -12.09 -15.98 17.53
CA LYS A 248 -12.60 -15.78 16.16
C LYS A 248 -13.85 -14.89 16.19
N LEU A 249 -13.81 -13.82 15.41
CA LEU A 249 -14.90 -12.86 15.26
C LEU A 249 -15.78 -13.18 14.05
N GLY A 250 -15.21 -13.75 12.98
CA GLY A 250 -15.96 -13.99 11.75
C GLY A 250 -15.11 -14.54 10.61
N GLU A 251 -15.72 -14.69 9.45
CA GLU A 251 -15.02 -15.01 8.20
C GLU A 251 -15.65 -14.29 6.99
N SER A 252 -14.82 -13.99 6.00
CA SER A 252 -15.25 -13.64 4.65
C SER A 252 -14.74 -14.68 3.66
N ARG A 253 -15.53 -14.92 2.62
CA ARG A 253 -15.14 -15.75 1.47
C ARG A 253 -15.24 -14.92 0.21
N LEU A 254 -14.21 -15.01 -0.61
CA LEU A 254 -14.12 -14.31 -1.87
C LEU A 254 -14.35 -15.28 -3.03
N LYS A 255 -15.02 -14.81 -4.07
CA LYS A 255 -15.31 -15.57 -5.28
C LYS A 255 -15.30 -14.68 -6.52
N ASN A 256 -15.30 -15.31 -7.69
CA ASN A 256 -15.46 -14.66 -8.99
C ASN A 256 -14.51 -13.49 -9.20
N ILE A 257 -13.26 -13.68 -8.74
CA ILE A 257 -12.22 -12.67 -8.82
C ILE A 257 -11.75 -12.54 -10.27
N SER A 258 -11.76 -11.32 -10.79
CA SER A 258 -11.40 -11.01 -12.18
C SER A 258 -10.85 -9.59 -12.30
N PHE A 259 -10.23 -9.28 -13.44
CA PHE A 259 -9.69 -7.95 -13.74
C PHE A 259 -10.38 -7.30 -14.94
N PRO A 260 -11.61 -6.79 -14.78
CA PRO A 260 -12.39 -6.27 -15.90
C PRO A 260 -11.95 -4.87 -16.34
N GLU A 261 -12.19 -4.56 -17.61
CA GLU A 261 -12.36 -3.17 -18.05
C GLU A 261 -13.75 -2.68 -17.64
N VAL A 262 -13.86 -1.42 -17.23
CA VAL A 262 -15.14 -0.79 -16.85
C VAL A 262 -15.35 0.49 -17.66
N ALA A 263 -16.60 0.90 -17.81
CA ALA A 263 -16.92 2.15 -18.51
C ALA A 263 -16.37 3.37 -17.75
N GLU A 264 -16.09 4.47 -18.47
CA GLU A 264 -15.52 5.70 -17.90
C GLU A 264 -16.41 6.35 -16.83
N ASP A 265 -17.71 6.07 -16.85
CA ASP A 265 -18.71 6.55 -15.90
C ASP A 265 -19.12 5.50 -14.85
N TYR A 266 -18.42 4.37 -14.77
CA TYR A 266 -18.81 3.27 -13.88
C TYR A 266 -18.84 3.65 -12.39
N TYR A 267 -17.96 4.58 -11.98
CA TYR A 267 -17.84 5.13 -10.63
C TYR A 267 -18.56 6.48 -10.44
N LYS A 268 -19.45 6.88 -11.35
CA LYS A 268 -20.22 8.14 -11.27
C LYS A 268 -21.66 7.91 -10.83
#